data_AF-A0A1G7KUN8-F1
#
_entry.id   AF-A0A1G7KUN8-F1
#
_cell.length_a   1.000
_cell.length_b   1.000
_cell.length_c   1.000
_cell.angle_alpha   90.00
_cell.angle_beta   90.00
_cell.angle_gamma   90.00
#
_symmetry.space_group_name_H-M   'P 1'
#
loop_
_entity.id
_entity.type
_entity.pdbx_description
1 polymer ?
#
loop_
_entity_poly.entity_id
_entity_poly.type
_entity_poly.pdbx_seq_one_letter_code
_entity_poly.pdbx_strand_id
1 'polypeptide(L)'
;MTAGTHLAGAALTASLLRGLGVEVGLLEGLALAWGSVMPDIDTTTSGPGKFVRPLSSFLERRFGHRTLTHSLPFLLALALLLLPLREASPGAYWAFLAGYLSHLLLDTLNVNGVPLLWPWRVQFFFFPSREWRIRYASPQEATLALFLALSGFALWPLSGRGFASTFRHLVGTPEVAVLDYLDWRDRWEVWADVKGFNRETQEPVEGRFLVVEALGREGVLVEDELGRTLAVSRDGQVVAYRVRMVRGRPQALKEWRLDLSGRLLADLLQALPRSARRVWITGEARPATAPPPLVPPVGTYPRVEASENPPRLRFHAARPEDLAPLAGLYLQAGSAVVRAAFAPGEEAALELPALPALPTLHPLVFSLPSLSGLLVKPGDRVEEGEPIARRVEEGPLQDLEDQAQAKAEEAARLEGELSRAEERCRAEREALRGELARLRDEVGRLRYLVAQGAEAPLRLAEGEARLEEAEARLTRLALDCAGEKARLEEAIREARLAQARLLRRRERAAEAQLVRSPVSGRVVEVKVRDLRPGEVVVEVVIAE
;
A
#
# COMPACT_ATOMS: atom_id res chain seq x y z
N MET A 1 -7.70 46.25 -34.57
CA MET A 1 -9.04 46.82 -34.81
C MET A 1 -9.14 48.00 -33.85
N THR A 2 -10.32 48.52 -33.51
CA THR A 2 -10.50 49.44 -32.39
C THR A 2 -10.57 48.65 -31.08
N ALA A 3 -10.21 49.30 -29.97
CA ALA A 3 -10.28 48.69 -28.64
C ALA A 3 -11.69 48.17 -28.30
N GLY A 4 -12.76 48.85 -28.78
CA GLY A 4 -14.14 48.42 -28.59
C GLY A 4 -14.43 47.05 -29.20
N THR A 5 -13.93 46.79 -30.41
CA THR A 5 -14.08 45.48 -31.07
C THR A 5 -13.38 44.36 -30.30
N HIS A 6 -12.19 44.63 -29.75
CA HIS A 6 -11.45 43.65 -28.96
C HIS A 6 -12.08 43.38 -27.59
N LEU A 7 -12.66 44.39 -26.94
CA LEU A 7 -13.44 44.21 -25.72
C LEU A 7 -14.75 43.44 -25.98
N ALA A 8 -15.42 43.69 -27.11
CA ALA A 8 -16.58 42.89 -27.52
C ALA A 8 -16.20 41.43 -27.82
N GLY A 9 -15.06 41.20 -28.47
CA GLY A 9 -14.48 39.87 -28.66
C GLY A 9 -14.17 39.19 -27.33
N ALA A 10 -13.59 39.91 -26.38
CA ALA A 10 -13.34 39.42 -25.03
C ALA A 10 -14.62 38.99 -24.31
N ALA A 11 -15.69 39.78 -24.41
CA ALA A 11 -16.99 39.41 -23.83
C ALA A 11 -17.55 38.11 -24.43
N LEU A 12 -17.43 37.92 -25.76
CA LEU A 12 -17.80 36.66 -26.40
C LEU A 12 -16.91 35.50 -25.94
N THR A 13 -15.59 35.67 -25.91
CA THR A 13 -14.65 34.66 -25.43
C THR A 13 -14.95 34.24 -23.99
N ALA A 14 -15.27 35.19 -23.11
CA ALA A 14 -15.68 34.91 -21.73
C ALA A 14 -16.94 34.02 -21.68
N SER A 15 -17.98 34.35 -22.45
CA SER A 15 -19.20 33.53 -22.53
C SER A 15 -18.94 32.13 -23.09
N LEU A 16 -18.06 31.99 -24.09
CA LEU A 16 -17.70 30.69 -24.67
C LEU A 16 -16.90 29.83 -23.69
N LEU A 17 -15.86 30.39 -23.06
CA LEU A 17 -15.06 29.69 -22.04
C LEU A 17 -15.95 29.23 -20.89
N ARG A 18 -16.82 30.12 -20.40
CA ARG A 18 -17.81 29.78 -19.37
C ARG A 18 -18.74 28.64 -19.79
N GLY A 19 -19.19 28.64 -21.04
CA GLY A 19 -20.08 27.62 -21.57
C GLY A 19 -19.41 26.26 -21.75
N LEU A 20 -18.09 26.25 -21.97
CA LEU A 20 -17.29 25.02 -22.04
C LEU A 20 -16.87 24.49 -20.66
N GLY A 21 -17.30 25.13 -19.57
CA GLY A 21 -17.06 24.67 -18.20
C GLY A 21 -15.85 25.33 -17.52
N VAL A 22 -15.27 26.38 -18.11
CA VAL A 22 -14.24 27.18 -17.43
C VAL A 22 -14.93 28.18 -16.49
N GLU A 23 -14.52 28.24 -15.23
CA GLU A 23 -15.04 29.26 -14.32
C GLU A 23 -14.50 30.64 -14.71
N VAL A 24 -15.38 31.54 -15.13
CA VAL A 24 -15.04 32.92 -15.48
C VAL A 24 -15.71 33.83 -14.45
N GLY A 25 -14.95 34.19 -13.41
CA GLY A 25 -15.34 35.16 -12.40
C GLY A 25 -15.04 36.60 -12.84
N LEU A 26 -15.18 37.53 -11.91
CA LEU A 26 -14.89 38.95 -12.16
C LEU A 26 -13.40 39.16 -12.48
N LEU A 27 -12.50 38.50 -11.74
CA LEU A 27 -11.06 38.64 -11.92
C LEU A 27 -10.61 38.12 -13.29
N GLU A 28 -11.09 36.93 -13.68
CA GLU A 28 -10.81 36.32 -14.98
C GLU A 28 -11.39 37.18 -16.11
N GLY A 29 -12.61 37.70 -15.94
CA GLY A 29 -13.23 38.61 -16.90
C GLY A 29 -12.40 39.88 -17.12
N LEU A 30 -11.89 40.50 -16.05
CA LEU A 30 -11.00 41.67 -16.13
C LEU A 30 -9.65 41.32 -16.76
N ALA A 31 -9.05 40.19 -16.39
CA ALA A 31 -7.79 39.73 -16.97
C ALA A 31 -7.93 39.46 -18.47
N LEU A 32 -9.05 38.86 -18.90
CA LEU A 32 -9.36 38.61 -20.30
C LEU A 32 -9.56 39.92 -21.09
N ALA A 33 -10.33 40.87 -20.54
CA ALA A 33 -10.50 42.19 -21.14
C ALA A 33 -9.17 42.95 -21.25
N TRP A 34 -8.29 42.84 -20.25
CA TRP A 34 -6.96 43.44 -20.30
C TRP A 34 -6.07 42.76 -21.35
N GLY A 35 -6.08 41.43 -21.39
CA GLY A 35 -5.38 40.65 -22.39
C GLY A 35 -5.80 41.01 -23.81
N SER A 36 -7.08 41.27 -24.05
CA SER A 36 -7.58 41.61 -25.39
C SER A 36 -7.22 43.00 -25.89
N VAL A 37 -6.73 43.90 -25.04
CA VAL A 37 -6.25 45.23 -25.47
C VAL A 37 -4.73 45.37 -25.36
N MET A 38 -4.06 44.46 -24.66
CA MET A 38 -2.62 44.46 -24.43
C MET A 38 -1.75 44.50 -25.72
N PRO A 39 -2.07 43.77 -26.81
CA PRO A 39 -1.19 43.74 -27.98
C PRO A 39 -0.95 45.11 -28.61
N ASP A 40 -1.95 46.01 -28.52
CA ASP A 40 -1.94 47.38 -29.03
C ASP A 40 -1.06 48.36 -28.23
N ILE A 41 -0.33 47.89 -27.20
CA ILE A 41 0.67 48.70 -26.47
C ILE A 41 1.82 49.17 -27.38
N ASP A 42 2.00 48.53 -28.54
CA ASP A 42 3.04 48.84 -29.53
C ASP A 42 2.81 50.12 -30.35
N THR A 43 1.67 50.81 -30.19
CA THR A 43 1.35 52.04 -30.93
C THR A 43 1.00 53.20 -30.01
N THR A 44 1.52 54.39 -30.31
CA THR A 44 1.23 55.61 -29.53
C THR A 44 -0.18 56.17 -29.74
N THR A 45 -0.97 55.57 -30.64
CA THR A 45 -2.31 56.04 -31.02
C THR A 45 -3.45 55.25 -30.37
N SER A 46 -3.21 54.03 -29.90
CA SER A 46 -4.19 53.20 -29.19
C SER A 46 -4.43 53.71 -27.76
N GLY A 47 -5.53 53.28 -27.13
CA GLY A 47 -5.81 53.58 -25.72
C GLY A 47 -4.66 53.14 -24.80
N PRO A 48 -4.31 51.84 -24.74
CA PRO A 48 -3.24 51.32 -23.89
C PRO A 48 -1.86 51.92 -24.20
N GLY A 49 -1.53 52.11 -25.48
CA GLY A 49 -0.23 52.65 -25.88
C GLY A 49 -0.03 54.15 -25.59
N LYS A 50 -1.11 54.91 -25.34
CA LYS A 50 -1.01 56.30 -24.84
C LYS A 50 -0.57 56.37 -23.38
N PHE A 51 -0.97 55.41 -22.54
CA PHE A 51 -0.65 55.40 -21.11
C PHE A 51 0.78 54.98 -20.82
N VAL A 52 1.39 54.17 -21.68
CA VAL A 52 2.73 53.57 -21.47
C VAL A 52 3.85 54.28 -22.22
N ARG A 53 3.68 55.57 -22.56
CA ARG A 53 4.79 56.36 -23.13
C ARG A 53 5.89 56.51 -22.05
N PRO A 54 7.17 56.25 -22.36
CA PRO A 54 7.80 56.23 -23.69
C PRO A 54 7.90 54.87 -24.40
N LEU A 55 7.52 53.76 -23.75
CA LEU A 55 7.70 52.39 -24.26
C LEU A 55 7.00 52.17 -25.61
N SER A 56 5.75 52.63 -25.73
CA SER A 56 5.00 52.54 -26.98
C SER A 56 5.68 53.27 -28.14
N SER A 57 6.28 54.44 -27.88
CA SER A 57 7.01 55.20 -28.91
C SER A 57 8.30 54.52 -29.35
N PHE A 58 8.99 53.82 -28.44
CA PHE A 58 10.15 53.02 -28.78
C PHE A 58 9.76 51.81 -29.66
N LEU A 59 8.74 51.06 -29.25
CA LEU A 59 8.26 49.89 -29.98
C LEU A 59 7.77 50.26 -31.38
N GLU A 60 6.97 51.32 -31.49
CA GLU A 60 6.45 51.82 -32.77
C GLU A 60 7.58 52.22 -33.73
N ARG A 61 8.62 52.92 -33.24
CA ARG A 61 9.76 53.33 -34.08
C ARG A 61 10.68 52.18 -34.46
N ARG A 62 10.89 51.22 -33.56
CA ARG A 62 11.90 50.15 -33.72
C ARG A 62 11.38 48.95 -34.50
N PHE A 63 10.12 48.57 -34.28
CA PHE A 63 9.53 47.35 -34.85
C PHE A 63 8.32 47.64 -35.75
N GLY A 64 7.62 48.76 -35.52
CA GLY A 64 6.38 49.11 -36.22
C GLY A 64 5.15 48.48 -35.56
N HIS A 65 3.98 49.11 -35.74
CA HIS A 65 2.71 48.59 -35.22
C HIS A 65 2.30 47.28 -35.91
N ARG A 66 1.69 46.36 -35.17
CA ARG A 66 1.25 45.02 -35.61
C ARG A 66 2.39 44.12 -36.08
N THR A 67 3.48 44.13 -35.34
CA THR A 67 4.65 43.28 -35.62
C THR A 67 4.97 42.39 -34.43
N LEU A 68 5.89 42.80 -33.55
CA LEU A 68 6.39 42.01 -32.43
C LEU A 68 5.27 41.57 -31.47
N THR A 69 4.48 42.51 -30.94
CA THR A 69 3.41 42.20 -29.97
C THR A 69 2.26 41.41 -30.59
N HIS A 70 2.11 41.42 -31.92
CA HIS A 70 1.04 40.73 -32.61
C HIS A 70 1.45 39.36 -33.15
N SER A 71 2.47 38.75 -32.54
CA SER A 71 3.02 37.45 -32.97
C SER A 71 2.82 36.36 -31.92
N LEU A 72 2.60 35.12 -32.38
CA LEU A 72 2.49 33.95 -31.52
C LEU A 72 3.80 33.66 -30.76
N PRO A 73 5.00 33.82 -31.34
CA PRO A 73 6.24 33.72 -30.57
C PRO A 73 6.32 34.73 -29.41
N PHE A 74 5.84 35.96 -29.61
CA PHE A 74 5.78 36.94 -28.53
C PHE A 74 4.74 36.56 -27.47
N LEU A 75 3.54 36.11 -27.87
CA LEU A 75 2.54 35.59 -26.93
C LEU A 75 3.11 34.42 -26.10
N LEU A 76 3.87 33.51 -26.72
CA LEU A 76 4.53 32.41 -26.00
C LEU A 76 5.60 32.92 -25.03
N ALA A 77 6.46 33.86 -25.45
CA ALA A 77 7.45 34.47 -24.57
C ALA A 77 6.79 35.22 -23.40
N LEU A 78 5.69 35.92 -23.64
CA LEU A 78 4.88 36.59 -22.63
C LEU A 78 4.23 35.59 -21.67
N ALA A 79 3.71 34.47 -22.18
CA ALA A 79 3.17 33.39 -21.36
C ALA A 79 4.23 32.81 -20.42
N LEU A 80 5.46 32.59 -20.92
CA LEU A 80 6.59 32.13 -20.11
C LEU A 80 6.99 33.16 -19.04
N LEU A 81 6.99 34.45 -19.39
CA LEU A 81 7.29 35.53 -18.44
C LEU A 81 6.23 35.61 -17.32
N LEU A 82 4.97 35.30 -17.65
CA LEU A 82 3.84 35.34 -16.72
C LEU A 82 3.63 34.04 -15.93
N LEU A 83 4.55 33.07 -15.97
CA LEU A 83 4.44 31.84 -15.17
C LEU A 83 4.23 32.08 -13.66
N PRO A 84 4.85 33.08 -13.01
CA PRO A 84 4.55 33.36 -11.60
C PRO A 84 3.07 33.72 -11.35
N LEU A 85 2.40 34.34 -12.34
CA LEU A 85 0.97 34.63 -12.27
C LEU A 85 0.13 33.36 -12.38
N ARG A 86 0.58 32.34 -13.14
CA ARG A 86 -0.09 31.03 -13.20
C ARG A 86 -0.13 30.37 -11.82
N GLU A 87 0.93 30.47 -11.04
CA GLU A 87 0.98 29.90 -9.69
C GLU A 87 0.10 30.68 -8.71
N ALA A 88 0.05 32.02 -8.83
CA ALA A 88 -0.77 32.87 -7.96
C ALA A 88 -2.26 32.84 -8.29
N SER A 89 -2.62 32.82 -9.58
CA SER A 89 -3.99 32.79 -10.08
C SER A 89 -4.05 32.12 -11.46
N PRO A 90 -4.23 30.78 -11.51
CA PRO A 90 -4.30 30.04 -12.76
C PRO A 90 -5.40 30.54 -13.70
N GLY A 91 -6.56 30.89 -13.15
CA GLY A 91 -7.71 31.42 -13.89
C GLY A 91 -7.38 32.73 -14.60
N ALA A 92 -6.84 33.70 -13.88
CA ALA A 92 -6.48 35.00 -14.43
C ALA A 92 -5.38 34.90 -15.51
N TYR A 93 -4.39 34.03 -15.29
CA TYR A 93 -3.33 33.76 -16.27
C TYR A 93 -3.89 33.26 -17.61
N TRP A 94 -4.70 32.20 -17.58
CA TRP A 94 -5.27 31.63 -18.81
C TRP A 94 -6.30 32.56 -19.45
N ALA A 95 -7.08 33.29 -18.65
CA ALA A 95 -8.03 34.28 -19.13
C ALA A 95 -7.32 35.43 -19.87
N PHE A 96 -6.22 35.94 -19.33
CA PHE A 96 -5.39 36.95 -19.98
C PHE A 96 -4.83 36.47 -21.33
N LEU A 97 -4.26 35.25 -21.39
CA LEU A 97 -3.74 34.69 -22.64
C LEU A 97 -4.86 34.44 -23.66
N ALA A 98 -6.05 34.00 -23.22
CA ALA A 98 -7.21 33.84 -24.10
C ALA A 98 -7.70 35.17 -24.66
N GLY A 99 -7.69 36.24 -23.84
CA GLY A 99 -7.95 37.61 -24.29
C GLY A 99 -6.92 38.08 -25.33
N TYR A 100 -5.64 37.84 -25.06
CA TYR A 100 -4.56 38.18 -26.00
C TYR A 100 -4.72 37.44 -27.33
N LEU A 101 -5.00 36.14 -27.29
CA LEU A 101 -5.22 35.34 -28.48
C LEU A 101 -6.47 35.80 -29.25
N SER A 102 -7.56 36.15 -28.56
CA SER A 102 -8.77 36.66 -29.22
C SER A 102 -8.50 37.97 -29.96
N HIS A 103 -7.64 38.84 -29.42
CA HIS A 103 -7.15 40.01 -30.13
C HIS A 103 -6.42 39.65 -31.42
N LEU A 104 -5.43 38.75 -31.35
CA LEU A 104 -4.66 38.33 -32.53
C LEU A 104 -5.58 37.75 -33.62
N LEU A 105 -6.53 36.90 -33.24
CA LEU A 105 -7.50 36.30 -34.15
C LEU A 105 -8.40 37.35 -34.80
N LEU A 106 -8.92 38.31 -34.03
CA LEU A 106 -9.74 39.39 -34.57
C LEU A 106 -8.97 40.24 -35.56
N ASP A 107 -7.69 40.50 -35.31
CA ASP A 107 -6.89 41.32 -36.21
C ASP A 107 -6.55 40.64 -37.54
N THR A 108 -6.64 39.31 -37.62
CA THR A 108 -6.56 38.58 -38.91
C THR A 108 -7.77 38.83 -39.83
N LEU A 109 -8.86 39.41 -39.31
CA LEU A 109 -10.03 39.83 -40.12
C LEU A 109 -9.78 41.16 -40.83
N ASN A 110 -8.75 41.92 -40.44
CA ASN A 110 -8.44 43.21 -41.07
C ASN A 110 -7.84 43.06 -42.47
N VAL A 111 -7.99 44.09 -43.30
CA VAL A 111 -7.39 44.16 -44.66
C VAL A 111 -5.88 43.91 -44.65
N ASN A 112 -5.17 44.43 -43.64
CA ASN A 112 -3.71 44.33 -43.53
C ASN A 112 -3.23 43.00 -42.94
N GLY A 113 -4.12 42.21 -42.32
CA GLY A 113 -3.77 40.98 -41.64
C GLY A 113 -2.82 41.19 -40.47
N VAL A 114 -2.25 40.08 -39.99
CA VAL A 114 -1.27 40.06 -38.89
C VAL A 114 -0.12 39.10 -39.19
N PRO A 115 1.14 39.49 -38.97
CA PRO A 115 2.28 38.59 -39.09
C PRO A 115 2.42 37.71 -37.83
N LEU A 116 1.54 36.71 -37.68
CA LEU A 116 1.50 35.84 -36.50
C LEU A 116 2.83 35.11 -36.23
N LEU A 117 3.69 34.93 -37.24
CA LEU A 117 5.00 34.28 -37.14
C LEU A 117 6.18 35.27 -37.22
N TRP A 118 5.99 36.55 -36.84
CA TRP A 118 7.10 37.49 -36.76
C TRP A 118 8.29 36.88 -35.96
N PRO A 119 9.54 36.95 -36.46
CA PRO A 119 10.07 37.87 -37.47
C PRO A 119 9.85 37.45 -38.93
N TRP A 120 9.30 36.27 -39.20
CA TRP A 120 8.87 35.91 -40.55
C TRP A 120 7.67 36.78 -40.94
N ARG A 121 7.85 37.65 -41.94
CA ARG A 121 6.87 38.67 -42.36
C ARG A 121 5.69 38.11 -43.17
N VAL A 122 5.25 36.89 -42.85
CA VAL A 122 4.10 36.23 -43.50
C VAL A 122 2.82 36.73 -42.87
N GLN A 123 1.97 37.39 -43.66
CA GLN A 123 0.69 37.93 -43.20
C GLN A 123 -0.39 36.85 -43.18
N PHE A 124 -1.06 36.71 -42.05
CA PHE A 124 -2.20 35.81 -41.88
C PHE A 124 -3.52 36.59 -42.01
N PHE A 125 -4.44 36.00 -42.76
CA PHE A 125 -5.78 36.53 -42.99
C PHE A 125 -6.79 35.42 -42.72
N PHE A 126 -7.85 35.73 -41.99
CA PHE A 126 -8.95 34.78 -41.81
C PHE A 126 -9.71 34.56 -43.13
N PHE A 127 -9.96 35.64 -43.88
CA PHE A 127 -10.60 35.59 -45.19
C PHE A 127 -9.56 35.73 -46.33
N PRO A 128 -9.45 34.73 -47.23
CA PRO A 128 -8.53 34.81 -48.37
C PRO A 128 -8.85 36.00 -49.30
N SER A 129 -10.12 36.24 -49.59
CA SER A 129 -10.56 37.32 -50.47
C SER A 129 -10.54 38.68 -49.77
N ARG A 130 -9.92 39.68 -50.40
CA ARG A 130 -9.77 41.04 -49.83
C ARG A 130 -11.10 41.75 -49.57
N GLU A 131 -12.14 41.43 -50.33
CA GLU A 131 -13.47 42.04 -50.23
C GLU A 131 -14.20 41.72 -48.92
N TRP A 132 -13.90 40.57 -48.32
CA TRP A 132 -14.46 40.13 -47.04
C TRP A 132 -13.65 40.61 -45.83
N ARG A 133 -12.55 41.33 -46.07
CA ARG A 133 -11.68 41.84 -45.00
C ARG A 133 -12.14 43.21 -44.52
N ILE A 134 -12.05 43.43 -43.23
CA ILE A 134 -12.60 44.61 -42.55
C ILE A 134 -11.57 45.75 -42.59
N ARG A 135 -12.04 46.95 -42.95
CA ARG A 135 -11.20 48.16 -42.94
C ARG A 135 -11.21 48.76 -41.54
N TYR A 136 -10.08 49.36 -41.15
CA TYR A 136 -9.97 50.04 -39.87
C TYR A 136 -10.95 51.22 -39.78
N ALA A 137 -11.65 51.33 -38.64
CA ALA A 137 -12.62 52.36 -38.34
C ALA A 137 -13.76 52.48 -39.38
N SER A 138 -14.18 51.34 -39.95
CA SER A 138 -15.26 51.29 -40.94
C SER A 138 -16.59 50.86 -40.32
N PRO A 139 -17.75 51.12 -40.98
CA PRO A 139 -19.04 50.65 -40.51
C PRO A 139 -19.12 49.13 -40.33
N GLN A 140 -18.42 48.36 -41.18
CA GLN A 140 -18.35 46.90 -41.05
C GLN A 140 -17.70 46.47 -39.73
N GLU A 141 -16.71 47.22 -39.25
CA GLU A 141 -16.08 46.97 -37.96
C GLU A 141 -17.06 47.23 -36.80
N ALA A 142 -17.83 48.31 -36.87
CA ALA A 142 -18.87 48.60 -35.88
C ALA A 142 -19.94 47.50 -35.84
N THR A 143 -20.36 46.98 -37.00
CA THR A 143 -21.28 45.84 -37.11
C THR A 143 -20.71 44.59 -36.46
N LEU A 144 -19.42 44.28 -36.70
CA LEU A 144 -18.75 43.14 -36.06
C LEU A 144 -18.70 43.31 -34.54
N ALA A 145 -18.28 44.48 -34.05
CA ALA A 145 -18.20 44.76 -32.62
C ALA A 145 -19.58 44.60 -31.95
N LEU A 146 -20.63 45.13 -32.57
CA LEU A 146 -22.00 44.96 -32.09
C LEU A 146 -22.42 43.48 -32.08
N PHE A 147 -22.14 42.73 -33.16
CA PHE A 147 -22.45 41.30 -33.24
C PHE A 147 -21.75 40.48 -32.15
N LEU A 148 -20.45 40.72 -31.92
CA LEU A 148 -19.67 40.05 -30.88
C LEU A 148 -20.22 40.38 -29.48
N ALA A 149 -20.54 41.65 -29.22
CA ALA A 149 -21.11 42.08 -27.95
C ALA A 149 -22.50 41.47 -27.70
N LEU A 150 -23.39 41.49 -28.70
CA LEU A 150 -24.73 40.90 -28.59
C LEU A 150 -24.68 39.38 -28.42
N SER A 151 -23.76 38.71 -29.12
CA SER A 151 -23.56 37.27 -29.00
C SER A 151 -22.97 36.91 -27.63
N GLY A 152 -21.99 37.67 -27.14
CA GLY A 152 -21.45 37.53 -25.79
C GLY A 152 -22.54 37.69 -24.73
N PHE A 153 -23.36 38.73 -24.85
CA PHE A 153 -24.49 39.00 -23.96
C PHE A 153 -25.56 37.90 -24.00
N ALA A 154 -25.96 37.45 -25.19
CA ALA A 154 -26.97 36.42 -25.36
C ALA A 154 -26.51 35.04 -24.86
N LEU A 155 -25.22 34.72 -25.01
CA LEU A 155 -24.64 33.46 -24.54
C LEU A 155 -24.31 33.46 -23.04
N TRP A 156 -24.15 34.62 -22.40
CA TRP A 156 -23.83 34.72 -20.98
C TRP A 156 -24.81 34.00 -20.03
N PRO A 157 -26.14 34.13 -20.17
CA PRO A 157 -27.07 33.36 -19.32
C PRO A 157 -27.01 31.85 -19.60
N LEU A 158 -26.79 31.44 -20.86
CA LEU A 158 -26.72 30.04 -21.27
C LEU A 158 -25.42 29.36 -20.80
N SER A 159 -24.33 30.11 -20.77
CA SER A 159 -23.03 29.63 -20.33
C SER A 159 -22.99 29.37 -18.83
N GLY A 160 -23.86 30.00 -18.04
CA GLY A 160 -23.96 29.81 -16.58
C GLY A 160 -24.15 28.36 -16.12
N ARG A 161 -24.87 27.53 -16.90
CA ARG A 161 -25.06 26.10 -16.61
C ARG A 161 -24.05 25.20 -17.34
N GLY A 162 -23.29 25.75 -18.29
CA GLY A 162 -22.52 25.02 -19.29
C GLY A 162 -23.39 24.67 -20.51
N PHE A 163 -22.82 24.75 -21.72
CA PHE A 163 -23.53 24.46 -22.96
C PHE A 163 -23.99 23.00 -23.04
N ALA A 164 -23.16 22.07 -22.56
CA ALA A 164 -23.52 20.65 -22.49
C ALA A 164 -24.75 20.45 -21.60
N SER A 165 -24.75 20.96 -20.37
CA SER A 165 -25.90 20.85 -19.48
C SER A 165 -27.15 21.55 -20.03
N THR A 166 -27.00 22.73 -20.64
CA THR A 166 -28.12 23.43 -21.27
C THR A 166 -28.73 22.63 -22.42
N PHE A 167 -27.90 22.01 -23.26
CA PHE A 167 -28.35 21.10 -24.32
C PHE A 167 -29.04 19.87 -23.74
N ARG A 168 -28.45 19.25 -22.72
CA ARG A 168 -29.02 18.08 -22.03
C ARG A 168 -30.39 18.38 -21.41
N HIS A 169 -30.54 19.54 -20.78
CA HIS A 169 -31.80 20.02 -20.22
C HIS A 169 -32.88 20.30 -21.29
N LEU A 170 -32.46 20.76 -22.48
CA LEU A 170 -33.35 20.96 -23.62
C LEU A 170 -33.88 19.63 -24.16
N VAL A 171 -32.99 18.65 -24.34
CA VAL A 171 -33.33 17.29 -24.80
C VAL A 171 -34.25 16.60 -23.78
N GLY A 172 -33.89 16.63 -22.50
CA GLY A 172 -34.77 16.22 -21.39
C GLY A 172 -35.23 14.76 -21.45
N THR A 173 -34.42 13.85 -21.99
CA THR A 173 -34.70 12.41 -21.96
C THR A 173 -34.10 11.75 -20.72
N PRO A 174 -34.63 10.60 -20.24
CA PRO A 174 -34.10 9.91 -19.07
C PRO A 174 -32.60 9.62 -19.17
N GLU A 175 -32.10 9.16 -20.32
CA GLU A 175 -30.71 8.74 -20.51
C GLU A 175 -29.74 9.92 -20.34
N VAL A 176 -30.14 11.07 -20.88
CA VAL A 176 -29.36 12.30 -20.81
C VAL A 176 -29.41 12.89 -19.40
N ALA A 177 -30.54 12.74 -18.71
CA ALA A 177 -30.71 13.17 -17.33
C ALA A 177 -29.84 12.37 -16.35
N VAL A 178 -29.56 11.08 -16.62
CA VAL A 178 -28.60 10.29 -15.82
C VAL A 178 -27.23 10.96 -15.80
N LEU A 179 -26.77 11.51 -16.93
CA LEU A 179 -25.45 12.17 -17.00
C LEU A 179 -25.39 13.40 -16.09
N ASP A 180 -26.43 14.24 -16.08
CA ASP A 180 -26.50 15.40 -15.18
C ASP A 180 -26.53 14.96 -13.71
N TYR A 181 -27.22 13.87 -13.37
CA TYR A 181 -27.18 13.32 -12.01
C TYR A 181 -25.77 12.87 -11.60
N LEU A 182 -25.10 12.09 -12.44
CA LEU A 182 -23.75 11.60 -12.15
C LEU A 182 -22.73 12.75 -12.02
N ASP A 183 -22.85 13.80 -12.84
CA ASP A 183 -22.00 14.98 -12.78
C ASP A 183 -22.22 15.83 -11.51
N TRP A 184 -23.42 15.78 -10.91
CA TRP A 184 -23.82 16.71 -9.84
C TRP A 184 -23.94 16.08 -8.45
N ARG A 185 -24.25 14.78 -8.34
CA ARG A 185 -24.61 14.10 -7.08
C ARG A 185 -23.59 14.24 -5.95
N ASP A 186 -22.31 14.43 -6.29
CA ASP A 186 -21.24 14.54 -5.29
C ASP A 186 -21.24 15.88 -4.56
N ARG A 187 -21.71 16.95 -5.22
CA ARG A 187 -21.66 18.34 -4.74
C ARG A 187 -23.03 18.95 -4.46
N TRP A 188 -24.08 18.40 -5.07
CA TRP A 188 -25.43 18.94 -5.01
C TRP A 188 -26.43 17.81 -4.81
N GLU A 189 -27.44 18.09 -4.01
CA GLU A 189 -28.67 17.31 -4.04
C GLU A 189 -29.29 17.45 -5.43
N VAL A 190 -29.70 16.35 -6.06
CA VAL A 190 -30.23 16.36 -7.43
C VAL A 190 -31.69 15.99 -7.41
N TRP A 191 -32.51 16.85 -7.99
CA TRP A 191 -33.93 16.64 -8.16
C TRP A 191 -34.25 16.43 -9.64
N ALA A 192 -35.25 15.60 -9.95
CA ALA A 192 -35.75 15.38 -11.29
C ALA A 192 -37.17 15.93 -11.42
N ASP A 193 -37.38 16.86 -12.34
CA ASP A 193 -38.70 17.20 -12.84
C ASP A 193 -39.09 16.14 -13.88
N VAL A 194 -40.03 15.28 -13.49
CA VAL A 194 -40.46 14.13 -14.29
C VAL A 194 -41.86 14.41 -14.84
N LYS A 195 -42.06 14.09 -16.12
CA LYS A 195 -43.39 13.92 -16.71
C LYS A 195 -43.44 12.56 -17.41
N GLY A 196 -44.40 11.76 -16.97
CA GLY A 196 -44.61 10.41 -17.45
C GLY A 196 -45.90 9.83 -16.90
N PHE A 197 -46.02 8.51 -16.98
CA PHE A 197 -47.10 7.77 -16.34
C PHE A 197 -46.56 6.46 -15.77
N ASN A 198 -47.21 5.97 -14.73
CA ASN A 198 -46.89 4.67 -14.15
C ASN A 198 -47.50 3.57 -15.04
N ARG A 199 -46.68 2.60 -15.46
CA ARG A 199 -47.11 1.53 -16.35
C ARG A 199 -48.10 0.57 -15.69
N GLU A 200 -48.00 0.37 -14.39
CA GLU A 200 -48.86 -0.54 -13.62
C GLU A 200 -50.20 0.12 -13.28
N THR A 201 -50.17 1.32 -12.70
CA THR A 201 -51.40 2.01 -12.25
C THR A 201 -52.06 2.86 -13.34
N GLN A 202 -51.36 3.13 -14.44
CA GLN A 202 -51.75 4.05 -15.53
C GLN A 202 -51.95 5.50 -15.08
N GLU A 203 -51.55 5.85 -13.86
CA GLU A 203 -51.68 7.20 -13.33
C GLU A 203 -50.56 8.11 -13.86
N PRO A 204 -50.85 9.40 -14.14
CA PRO A 204 -49.83 10.35 -14.52
C PRO A 204 -48.84 10.60 -13.37
N VAL A 205 -47.55 10.56 -13.67
CA VAL A 205 -46.47 10.89 -12.75
C VAL A 205 -45.86 12.20 -13.22
N GLU A 206 -46.34 13.30 -12.62
CA GLU A 206 -45.85 14.65 -12.87
C GLU A 206 -45.47 15.32 -11.57
N GLY A 207 -44.22 15.79 -11.49
CA GLY A 207 -43.75 16.46 -10.29
C GLY A 207 -42.23 16.50 -10.21
N ARG A 208 -41.77 16.97 -9.06
CA ARG A 208 -40.35 17.07 -8.74
C ARG A 208 -40.02 16.01 -7.70
N PHE A 209 -39.09 15.13 -8.05
CA PHE A 209 -38.72 13.98 -7.23
C PHE A 209 -37.23 14.04 -6.89
N LEU A 210 -36.84 13.56 -5.72
CA LEU A 210 -35.44 13.47 -5.36
C LEU A 210 -34.81 12.32 -6.11
N VAL A 211 -33.66 12.52 -6.75
CA VAL A 211 -32.93 11.43 -7.41
C VAL A 211 -32.03 10.74 -6.41
N VAL A 212 -32.29 9.44 -6.23
CA VAL A 212 -31.60 8.61 -5.24
C VAL A 212 -30.42 7.87 -5.87
N GLU A 213 -30.66 7.22 -7.01
CA GLU A 213 -29.67 6.37 -7.68
C GLU A 213 -29.87 6.38 -9.20
N ALA A 214 -28.80 6.14 -9.95
CA ALA A 214 -28.88 5.86 -11.38
C ALA A 214 -29.18 4.37 -11.61
N LEU A 215 -30.22 4.06 -12.37
CA LEU A 215 -30.55 2.72 -12.82
C LEU A 215 -29.83 2.45 -14.14
N GLY A 216 -28.54 2.12 -14.06
CA GLY A 216 -27.68 1.97 -15.22
C GLY A 216 -27.48 3.29 -15.97
N ARG A 217 -27.61 3.27 -17.30
CA ARG A 217 -27.45 4.44 -18.18
C ARG A 217 -28.77 5.02 -18.70
N GLU A 218 -29.87 4.34 -18.44
CA GLU A 218 -31.15 4.58 -19.13
C GLU A 218 -32.23 5.13 -18.21
N GLY A 219 -32.01 5.11 -16.90
CA GLY A 219 -32.99 5.55 -15.93
C GLY A 219 -32.41 5.99 -14.62
N VAL A 220 -33.31 6.50 -13.77
CA VAL A 220 -33.02 6.95 -12.41
C VAL A 220 -34.07 6.41 -11.46
N LEU A 221 -33.65 6.09 -10.25
CA LEU A 221 -34.52 5.80 -9.13
C LEU A 221 -34.81 7.13 -8.44
N VAL A 222 -36.07 7.54 -8.43
CA VAL A 222 -36.51 8.77 -7.80
C VAL A 222 -37.39 8.49 -6.59
N GLU A 223 -37.48 9.46 -5.70
CA GLU A 223 -38.21 9.38 -4.45
C GLU A 223 -39.15 10.58 -4.32
N ASP A 224 -40.40 10.31 -3.92
CA ASP A 224 -41.40 11.35 -3.68
C ASP A 224 -41.35 11.89 -2.23
N GLU A 225 -42.19 12.89 -1.93
CA GLU A 225 -42.27 13.49 -0.59
C GLU A 225 -42.72 12.51 0.50
N LEU A 226 -43.43 11.45 0.12
CA LEU A 226 -43.90 10.39 1.02
C LEU A 226 -42.85 9.28 1.19
N GLY A 227 -41.68 9.40 0.57
CA GLY A 227 -40.59 8.42 0.64
C GLY A 227 -40.77 7.20 -0.28
N ARG A 228 -41.78 7.20 -1.16
CA ARG A 228 -42.00 6.12 -2.14
C ARG A 228 -40.99 6.24 -3.28
N THR A 229 -40.44 5.11 -3.68
CA THR A 229 -39.50 5.01 -4.79
C THR A 229 -40.20 4.69 -6.11
N LEU A 230 -39.72 5.30 -7.18
CA LEU A 230 -40.21 5.10 -8.54
C LEU A 230 -39.02 4.92 -9.47
N ALA A 231 -39.04 3.85 -10.27
CA ALA A 231 -38.03 3.64 -11.30
C ALA A 231 -38.45 4.36 -12.59
N VAL A 232 -37.75 5.45 -12.90
CA VAL A 232 -38.04 6.32 -14.05
C VAL A 232 -37.07 6.02 -15.19
N SER A 233 -37.58 5.56 -16.32
CA SER A 233 -36.83 5.39 -17.55
C SER A 233 -37.75 5.49 -18.77
N ARG A 234 -37.21 5.29 -19.97
CA ARG A 234 -38.03 5.29 -21.20
C ARG A 234 -39.02 4.13 -21.24
N ASP A 235 -38.62 2.95 -20.73
CA ASP A 235 -39.38 1.70 -20.85
C ASP A 235 -39.64 1.01 -19.49
N GLY A 236 -39.37 1.71 -18.38
CA GLY A 236 -39.42 1.18 -17.02
C GLY A 236 -40.81 1.21 -16.36
N GLN A 237 -40.81 1.22 -15.03
CA GLN A 237 -42.04 1.31 -14.23
C GLN A 237 -42.76 2.64 -14.48
N VAL A 238 -42.03 3.76 -14.39
CA VAL A 238 -42.51 5.07 -14.81
C VAL A 238 -41.93 5.37 -16.18
N VAL A 239 -42.80 5.31 -17.20
CA VAL A 239 -42.47 5.65 -18.58
C VAL A 239 -42.45 7.17 -18.69
N ALA A 240 -41.25 7.75 -18.64
CA ALA A 240 -41.07 9.19 -18.70
C ALA A 240 -40.68 9.67 -20.11
N TYR A 241 -41.51 10.55 -20.67
CA TYR A 241 -41.22 11.22 -21.93
C TYR A 241 -40.46 12.54 -21.73
N ARG A 242 -40.37 13.04 -20.48
CA ARG A 242 -39.53 14.19 -20.12
C ARG A 242 -38.98 14.04 -18.71
N VAL A 243 -37.66 14.14 -18.58
CA VAL A 243 -36.92 14.14 -17.32
C VAL A 243 -35.89 15.27 -17.36
N ARG A 244 -35.93 16.18 -16.40
CA ARG A 244 -34.98 17.29 -16.28
C ARG A 244 -34.37 17.33 -14.90
N MET A 245 -33.04 17.30 -14.84
CA MET A 245 -32.33 17.44 -13.57
C MET A 245 -32.26 18.90 -13.13
N VAL A 246 -32.42 19.12 -11.84
CA VAL A 246 -32.38 20.42 -11.15
C VAL A 246 -31.50 20.28 -9.91
N ARG A 247 -30.51 21.19 -9.78
CA ARG A 247 -29.65 21.25 -8.60
C ARG A 247 -30.43 21.78 -7.40
N GLY A 248 -30.34 21.08 -6.29
CA GLY A 248 -30.88 21.43 -4.99
C GLY A 248 -29.82 22.08 -4.11
N ARG A 249 -29.82 21.70 -2.83
CA ARG A 249 -28.87 22.23 -1.84
C ARG A 249 -27.47 21.65 -2.08
N PRO A 250 -26.39 22.37 -1.72
CA PRO A 250 -25.06 21.80 -1.73
C PRO A 250 -24.99 20.64 -0.71
N GLN A 251 -24.34 19.55 -1.11
CA GLN A 251 -24.14 18.36 -0.30
C GLN A 251 -22.75 17.76 -0.54
N ALA A 252 -22.29 16.93 0.39
CA ALA A 252 -21.14 16.05 0.18
C ALA A 252 -21.63 14.60 0.22
N LEU A 253 -21.46 13.85 -0.87
CA LEU A 253 -21.82 12.43 -0.93
C LEU A 253 -20.58 11.57 -0.60
N LYS A 254 -20.70 10.66 0.36
CA LYS A 254 -19.69 9.65 0.67
C LYS A 254 -20.21 8.25 0.39
N GLU A 255 -19.34 7.38 -0.11
CA GLU A 255 -19.64 6.00 -0.46
C GLU A 255 -18.69 5.06 0.29
N TRP A 256 -19.24 4.04 0.94
CA TRP A 256 -18.49 2.94 1.56
C TRP A 256 -18.94 1.60 0.98
N ARG A 257 -17.98 0.77 0.61
CA ARG A 257 -18.22 -0.62 0.19
C ARG A 257 -17.91 -1.53 1.36
N LEU A 258 -18.90 -2.30 1.76
CA LEU A 258 -18.87 -3.09 2.98
C LEU A 258 -19.12 -4.56 2.66
N ASP A 259 -18.32 -5.42 3.30
CA ASP A 259 -18.58 -6.85 3.36
C ASP A 259 -19.51 -7.14 4.56
N LEU A 260 -20.64 -7.75 4.27
CA LEU A 260 -21.66 -8.10 5.24
C LEU A 260 -21.56 -9.55 5.72
N SER A 261 -20.58 -10.31 5.21
CA SER A 261 -20.41 -11.71 5.52
C SER A 261 -20.09 -11.93 7.00
N GLY A 262 -20.84 -12.83 7.65
CA GLY A 262 -20.66 -13.17 9.06
C GLY A 262 -21.19 -12.15 10.06
N ARG A 263 -22.04 -11.20 9.63
CA ARG A 263 -22.54 -10.08 10.43
C ARG A 263 -24.05 -10.12 10.61
N LEU A 264 -24.54 -9.48 11.66
CA LEU A 264 -25.96 -9.15 11.76
C LEU A 264 -26.25 -7.92 10.91
N LEU A 265 -27.44 -7.85 10.31
CA LEU A 265 -27.86 -6.62 9.63
C LEU A 265 -27.94 -5.42 10.60
N ALA A 266 -28.22 -5.68 11.88
CA ALA A 266 -28.14 -4.68 12.95
C ALA A 266 -26.76 -4.02 13.08
N ASP A 267 -25.67 -4.76 12.83
CA ASP A 267 -24.31 -4.22 12.94
C ASP A 267 -24.09 -3.12 11.89
N LEU A 268 -24.62 -3.33 10.68
CA LEU A 268 -24.64 -2.31 9.63
C LEU A 268 -25.44 -1.08 10.07
N LEU A 269 -26.65 -1.28 10.57
CA LEU A 269 -27.55 -0.18 10.97
C LEU A 269 -26.98 0.66 12.12
N GLN A 270 -26.30 0.03 13.07
CA GLN A 270 -25.66 0.72 14.19
C GLN A 270 -24.42 1.51 13.77
N ALA A 271 -23.71 1.04 12.75
CA ALA A 271 -22.52 1.69 12.21
C ALA A 271 -22.81 2.91 11.31
N LEU A 272 -24.07 3.13 10.92
CA LEU A 272 -24.42 4.21 10.01
C LEU A 272 -24.14 5.61 10.61
N PRO A 273 -23.62 6.55 9.80
CA PRO A 273 -23.25 7.88 10.27
C PRO A 273 -24.49 8.68 10.65
N ARG A 274 -24.61 9.06 11.93
CA ARG A 274 -25.76 9.83 12.45
C ARG A 274 -25.79 11.29 12.01
N SER A 275 -24.65 11.85 11.57
CA SER A 275 -24.58 13.22 11.03
C SER A 275 -25.06 13.31 9.58
N ALA A 276 -25.28 12.18 8.91
CA ALA A 276 -25.78 12.18 7.54
C ALA A 276 -27.23 12.67 7.49
N ARG A 277 -27.55 13.53 6.51
CA ARG A 277 -28.93 13.98 6.25
C ARG A 277 -29.78 12.86 5.66
N ARG A 278 -29.17 12.04 4.79
CA ARG A 278 -29.81 10.89 4.14
C ARG A 278 -28.79 9.78 3.95
N VAL A 279 -29.26 8.54 4.08
CA VAL A 279 -28.44 7.33 3.88
C VAL A 279 -29.22 6.36 2.99
N TRP A 280 -28.52 5.83 1.99
CA TRP A 280 -29.03 4.84 1.05
C TRP A 280 -28.10 3.64 1.01
N ILE A 281 -28.68 2.44 1.01
CA ILE A 281 -27.95 1.18 1.07
C ILE A 281 -28.34 0.37 -0.16
N THR A 282 -27.36 0.04 -1.00
CA THR A 282 -27.57 -0.74 -2.23
C THR A 282 -26.66 -1.95 -2.23
N GLY A 283 -27.17 -3.16 -2.49
CA GLY A 283 -26.37 -4.38 -2.40
C GLY A 283 -27.18 -5.67 -2.45
N GLU A 284 -26.51 -6.80 -2.24
CA GLU A 284 -27.15 -8.11 -2.13
C GLU A 284 -26.55 -8.86 -0.93
N ALA A 285 -27.39 -9.54 -0.16
CA ALA A 285 -26.99 -10.36 0.97
C ALA A 285 -27.78 -11.68 1.02
N ARG A 286 -27.17 -12.70 1.60
CA ARG A 286 -27.76 -14.02 1.84
C ARG A 286 -27.97 -14.21 3.34
N PRO A 287 -29.20 -14.07 3.83
CA PRO A 287 -29.49 -14.34 5.23
C PRO A 287 -29.48 -15.85 5.51
N ALA A 288 -29.11 -16.23 6.73
CA ALA A 288 -29.13 -17.62 7.18
C ALA A 288 -30.54 -18.18 7.35
N THR A 289 -31.51 -17.31 7.65
CA THR A 289 -32.93 -17.64 7.76
C THR A 289 -33.71 -16.98 6.63
N ALA A 290 -34.83 -17.59 6.22
CA ALA A 290 -35.72 -16.98 5.24
C ALA A 290 -36.18 -15.61 5.74
N PRO A 291 -36.01 -14.54 4.95
CA PRO A 291 -36.51 -13.22 5.32
C PRO A 291 -38.05 -13.22 5.32
N PRO A 292 -38.70 -12.39 6.16
CA PRO A 292 -40.14 -12.21 6.09
C PRO A 292 -40.57 -11.68 4.72
N PRO A 293 -41.79 -12.00 4.25
CA PRO A 293 -42.28 -11.51 2.97
C PRO A 293 -42.40 -9.98 3.00
N LEU A 294 -41.75 -9.32 2.05
CA LEU A 294 -41.82 -7.86 1.87
C LEU A 294 -42.66 -7.58 0.64
N VAL A 295 -43.82 -6.96 0.84
CA VAL A 295 -44.72 -6.56 -0.25
C VAL A 295 -44.65 -5.04 -0.38
N PRO A 296 -44.04 -4.50 -1.45
CA PRO A 296 -44.04 -3.06 -1.68
C PRO A 296 -45.46 -2.58 -2.02
N PRO A 297 -45.80 -1.31 -1.72
CA PRO A 297 -47.03 -0.71 -2.22
C PRO A 297 -47.12 -0.80 -3.75
N VAL A 298 -48.32 -1.06 -4.27
CA VAL A 298 -48.56 -1.17 -5.72
C VAL A 298 -48.12 0.11 -6.43
N GLY A 299 -47.48 -0.03 -7.60
CA GLY A 299 -46.99 1.09 -8.38
C GLY A 299 -45.73 1.76 -7.81
N THR A 300 -45.06 1.17 -6.81
CA THR A 300 -43.77 1.64 -6.29
C THR A 300 -42.65 0.67 -6.60
N TYR A 301 -41.42 1.16 -6.72
CA TYR A 301 -40.25 0.32 -6.91
C TYR A 301 -39.78 -0.21 -5.55
N PRO A 302 -39.63 -1.53 -5.34
CA PRO A 302 -39.22 -2.09 -4.07
C PRO A 302 -37.80 -1.65 -3.69
N ARG A 303 -37.65 -1.09 -2.49
CA ARG A 303 -36.32 -0.77 -1.93
C ARG A 303 -35.61 -2.01 -1.41
N VAL A 304 -36.36 -3.00 -0.96
CA VAL A 304 -35.85 -4.27 -0.45
C VAL A 304 -36.64 -5.40 -1.08
N GLU A 305 -35.96 -6.25 -1.84
CA GLU A 305 -36.54 -7.46 -2.39
C GLU A 305 -36.02 -8.66 -1.59
N ALA A 306 -36.95 -9.50 -1.16
CA ALA A 306 -36.67 -10.72 -0.41
C ALA A 306 -37.08 -11.94 -1.26
N SER A 307 -36.19 -12.91 -1.40
CA SER A 307 -36.47 -14.22 -1.99
C SER A 307 -36.27 -15.29 -0.93
N GLU A 308 -37.18 -16.26 -0.87
CA GLU A 308 -37.17 -17.33 0.13
C GLU A 308 -36.28 -18.52 -0.28
N ASN A 309 -36.18 -18.81 -1.59
CA ASN A 309 -35.50 -20.02 -2.07
C ASN A 309 -34.66 -19.77 -3.36
N PRO A 310 -33.32 -19.63 -3.25
CA PRO A 310 -32.54 -19.55 -2.01
C PRO A 310 -32.78 -18.21 -1.28
N PRO A 311 -32.57 -18.16 0.06
CA PRO A 311 -32.74 -16.94 0.84
C PRO A 311 -31.80 -15.84 0.32
N ARG A 312 -32.37 -14.75 -0.18
CA ARG A 312 -31.64 -13.60 -0.71
C ARG A 312 -32.36 -12.31 -0.38
N LEU A 313 -31.58 -11.28 -0.10
CA LEU A 313 -32.01 -9.91 0.09
C LEU A 313 -31.29 -9.04 -0.94
N ARG A 314 -32.05 -8.24 -1.69
CA ARG A 314 -31.49 -7.18 -2.55
C ARG A 314 -31.96 -5.85 -2.02
N PHE A 315 -31.01 -4.91 -1.94
CA PHE A 315 -31.23 -3.56 -1.49
C PHE A 315 -31.08 -2.62 -2.69
N HIS A 316 -32.10 -1.84 -2.97
CA HIS A 316 -32.13 -0.81 -4.01
C HIS A 316 -32.31 0.55 -3.35
N ALA A 317 -31.19 1.17 -2.98
CA ALA A 317 -31.15 2.41 -2.22
C ALA A 317 -32.12 2.40 -1.01
N ALA A 318 -32.06 1.30 -0.26
CA ALA A 318 -32.84 1.10 0.95
C ALA A 318 -32.42 2.11 2.02
N ARG A 319 -33.41 2.63 2.75
CA ARG A 319 -33.17 3.49 3.90
C ARG A 319 -32.95 2.62 5.16
N PRO A 320 -32.37 3.19 6.22
CA PRO A 320 -32.19 2.46 7.48
C PRO A 320 -33.52 1.93 8.05
N GLU A 321 -34.61 2.69 7.87
CA GLU A 321 -35.97 2.33 8.29
C GLU A 321 -36.54 1.12 7.53
N ASP A 322 -36.20 0.95 6.24
CA ASP A 322 -36.66 -0.21 5.45
C ASP A 322 -35.97 -1.51 5.91
N LEU A 323 -34.75 -1.40 6.42
CA LEU A 323 -33.94 -2.53 6.90
C LEU A 323 -34.13 -2.81 8.40
N ALA A 324 -34.73 -1.88 9.16
CA ALA A 324 -34.95 -2.04 10.59
C ALA A 324 -35.76 -3.31 10.96
N PRO A 325 -36.83 -3.69 10.24
CA PRO A 325 -37.54 -4.95 10.49
C PRO A 325 -36.67 -6.20 10.28
N LEU A 326 -35.60 -6.07 9.50
CA LEU A 326 -34.68 -7.15 9.12
C LEU A 326 -33.41 -7.15 9.97
N ALA A 327 -33.27 -6.24 10.94
CA ALA A 327 -32.04 -6.04 11.72
C ALA A 327 -31.54 -7.32 12.40
N GLY A 328 -32.45 -8.22 12.81
CA GLY A 328 -32.12 -9.49 13.45
C GLY A 328 -31.59 -10.58 12.50
N LEU A 329 -31.56 -10.35 11.19
CA LEU A 329 -31.07 -11.35 10.23
C LEU A 329 -29.55 -11.45 10.27
N TYR A 330 -29.05 -12.67 10.44
CA TYR A 330 -27.65 -13.01 10.30
C TYR A 330 -27.31 -13.28 8.84
N LEU A 331 -26.27 -12.63 8.32
CA LEU A 331 -25.89 -12.68 6.91
C LEU A 331 -24.70 -13.63 6.73
N GLN A 332 -24.91 -14.71 5.98
CA GLN A 332 -23.86 -15.69 5.68
C GLN A 332 -22.83 -15.14 4.69
N ALA A 333 -23.32 -14.39 3.71
CA ALA A 333 -22.50 -13.75 2.69
C ALA A 333 -23.23 -12.52 2.16
N GLY A 334 -22.53 -11.48 1.73
CA GLY A 334 -23.16 -10.33 1.10
C GLY A 334 -22.25 -9.12 1.00
N SER A 335 -22.62 -8.18 0.15
CA SER A 335 -21.94 -6.90 0.05
C SER A 335 -22.96 -5.78 -0.10
N ALA A 336 -22.66 -4.65 0.52
CA ALA A 336 -23.48 -3.46 0.40
C ALA A 336 -22.61 -2.22 0.18
N VAL A 337 -23.16 -1.29 -0.59
CA VAL A 337 -22.65 0.04 -0.81
C VAL A 337 -23.53 1.00 -0.04
N VAL A 338 -22.96 1.63 0.99
CA VAL A 338 -23.63 2.66 1.76
C VAL A 338 -23.26 4.01 1.18
N ARG A 339 -24.26 4.77 0.73
CA ARG A 339 -24.14 6.14 0.26
C ARG A 339 -24.78 7.06 1.29
N ALA A 340 -24.04 8.02 1.82
CA ALA A 340 -24.58 9.01 2.76
C ALA A 340 -24.32 10.43 2.27
N ALA A 341 -25.35 11.27 2.34
CA ALA A 341 -25.29 12.68 1.98
C ALA A 341 -25.17 13.54 3.25
N PHE A 342 -24.14 14.39 3.30
CA PHE A 342 -23.83 15.29 4.40
C PHE A 342 -24.00 16.75 3.99
N ALA A 343 -24.12 17.64 4.98
CA ALA A 343 -23.78 19.04 4.76
C ALA A 343 -22.26 19.12 4.46
N PRO A 344 -21.81 19.98 3.52
CA PRO A 344 -20.38 20.13 3.27
C PRO A 344 -19.61 20.47 4.56
N GLY A 345 -18.63 19.65 4.92
CA GLY A 345 -17.83 19.81 6.15
C GLY A 345 -18.31 19.05 7.40
N GLU A 346 -19.44 18.33 7.33
CA GLU A 346 -19.95 17.49 8.42
C GLU A 346 -19.76 15.98 8.16
N GLU A 347 -18.80 15.62 7.29
CA GLU A 347 -18.60 14.24 6.87
C GLU A 347 -18.11 13.35 8.02
N ALA A 348 -18.78 12.22 8.23
CA ALA A 348 -18.37 11.21 9.19
C ALA A 348 -17.83 9.96 8.49
N ALA A 349 -16.96 9.22 9.17
CA ALA A 349 -16.52 7.89 8.74
C ALA A 349 -17.58 6.83 9.10
N LEU A 350 -17.55 5.71 8.40
CA LEU A 350 -18.34 4.52 8.67
C LEU A 350 -17.39 3.35 8.84
N GLU A 351 -17.40 2.72 10.02
CA GLU A 351 -16.62 1.53 10.34
C GLU A 351 -17.54 0.47 10.94
N LEU A 352 -17.48 -0.75 10.41
CA LEU A 352 -18.21 -1.89 10.97
C LEU A 352 -17.44 -2.46 12.17
N PRO A 353 -18.14 -3.02 13.18
CA PRO A 353 -17.50 -3.72 14.29
C PRO A 353 -16.52 -4.80 13.80
N ALA A 354 -15.41 -5.04 14.51
CA ALA A 354 -14.52 -6.15 14.16
C ALA A 354 -15.26 -7.49 14.34
N LEU A 355 -15.14 -8.40 13.37
CA LEU A 355 -15.59 -9.79 13.57
C LEU A 355 -14.67 -10.46 14.58
N PRO A 356 -15.20 -11.30 15.49
CA PRO A 356 -14.35 -12.10 16.37
C PRO A 356 -13.49 -13.02 15.50
N ALA A 357 -12.16 -12.94 15.67
CA ALA A 357 -11.23 -13.84 15.00
C ALA A 357 -11.48 -15.27 15.50
N LEU A 358 -11.72 -16.21 14.59
CA LEU A 358 -11.71 -17.63 14.93
C LEU A 358 -10.25 -18.03 15.22
N PRO A 359 -9.98 -18.76 16.32
CA PRO A 359 -8.62 -19.20 16.64
C PRO A 359 -8.10 -20.14 15.54
N THR A 360 -6.87 -19.93 15.09
CA THR A 360 -6.23 -20.76 14.07
C THR A 360 -5.73 -22.04 14.73
N LEU A 361 -6.29 -23.19 14.33
CA LEU A 361 -5.92 -24.50 14.87
C LEU A 361 -4.75 -25.11 14.10
N HIS A 362 -3.69 -25.45 14.81
CA HIS A 362 -2.47 -26.06 14.28
C HIS A 362 -2.33 -27.51 14.80
N PRO A 363 -2.71 -28.53 14.01
CA PRO A 363 -2.55 -29.93 14.39
C PRO A 363 -1.12 -30.42 14.15
N LEU A 364 -0.50 -31.01 15.18
CA LEU A 364 0.84 -31.60 15.15
C LEU A 364 0.74 -33.10 15.36
N VAL A 365 1.15 -33.90 14.38
CA VAL A 365 1.09 -35.37 14.45
C VAL A 365 2.51 -35.94 14.51
N PHE A 366 2.80 -36.73 15.55
CA PHE A 366 4.10 -37.41 15.73
C PHE A 366 3.95 -38.75 16.45
N SER A 367 4.88 -39.67 16.22
CA SER A 367 4.96 -40.95 16.93
C SER A 367 5.79 -40.85 18.21
N LEU A 368 5.37 -41.56 19.25
CA LEU A 368 6.08 -41.74 20.52
C LEU A 368 6.14 -43.23 20.89
N PRO A 369 7.19 -43.71 21.57
CA PRO A 369 7.22 -45.09 22.07
C PRO A 369 6.14 -45.37 23.13
N SER A 370 5.81 -44.36 23.95
CA SER A 370 4.73 -44.42 24.94
C SER A 370 4.21 -43.02 25.29
N LEU A 371 3.02 -42.95 25.87
CA LEU A 371 2.38 -41.68 26.26
C LEU A 371 3.09 -40.92 27.38
N SER A 372 3.99 -41.57 28.13
CA SER A 372 4.81 -40.89 29.15
C SER A 372 5.82 -39.90 28.55
N GLY A 373 6.09 -40.00 27.24
CA GLY A 373 6.93 -39.04 26.52
C GLY A 373 6.24 -37.71 26.21
N LEU A 374 4.93 -37.57 26.43
CA LEU A 374 4.22 -36.31 26.19
C LEU A 374 4.43 -35.35 27.37
N LEU A 375 4.89 -34.12 27.09
CA LEU A 375 5.22 -33.12 28.11
C LEU A 375 4.08 -32.12 28.37
N VAL A 376 3.10 -32.06 27.48
CA VAL A 376 2.00 -31.09 27.51
C VAL A 376 0.64 -31.75 27.73
N LYS A 377 -0.29 -31.00 28.32
CA LYS A 377 -1.69 -31.41 28.53
C LYS A 377 -2.65 -30.39 27.90
N PRO A 378 -3.89 -30.80 27.57
CA PRO A 378 -4.92 -29.85 27.17
C PRO A 378 -5.08 -28.74 28.22
N GLY A 379 -5.03 -27.49 27.76
CA GLY A 379 -5.10 -26.28 28.58
C GLY A 379 -3.77 -25.57 28.81
N ASP A 380 -2.63 -26.24 28.58
CA ASP A 380 -1.31 -25.65 28.75
C ASP A 380 -1.01 -24.60 27.67
N ARG A 381 -0.27 -23.55 28.04
CA ARG A 381 0.30 -22.60 27.09
C ARG A 381 1.70 -23.06 26.71
N VAL A 382 2.01 -22.98 25.43
CA VAL A 382 3.30 -23.35 24.86
C VAL A 382 3.78 -22.24 23.95
N GLU A 383 5.08 -21.95 24.01
CA GLU A 383 5.74 -21.00 23.12
C GLU A 383 6.37 -21.70 21.90
N GLU A 384 6.59 -20.94 20.83
CA GLU A 384 7.35 -21.42 19.67
C GLU A 384 8.74 -21.92 20.10
N GLY A 385 9.06 -23.16 19.71
CA GLY A 385 10.31 -23.84 20.07
C GLY A 385 10.28 -24.60 21.39
N GLU A 386 9.22 -24.51 22.20
CA GLU A 386 9.10 -25.24 23.47
C GLU A 386 8.91 -26.75 23.23
N PRO A 387 9.61 -27.65 23.97
CA PRO A 387 9.47 -29.09 23.79
C PRO A 387 8.10 -29.60 24.27
N ILE A 388 7.33 -30.18 23.35
CA ILE A 388 5.99 -30.72 23.59
C ILE A 388 5.98 -32.23 23.85
N ALA A 389 7.00 -32.94 23.35
CA ALA A 389 7.15 -34.37 23.59
C ALA A 389 8.62 -34.82 23.49
N ARG A 390 8.92 -35.99 24.03
CA ARG A 390 10.22 -36.66 24.00
C ARG A 390 10.06 -38.10 23.53
N ARG A 391 10.73 -38.44 22.42
CA ARG A 391 10.89 -39.82 21.92
C ARG A 391 12.01 -40.49 22.70
N VAL A 392 11.73 -40.99 23.90
CA VAL A 392 12.74 -41.63 24.75
C VAL A 392 13.14 -42.99 24.15
N GLU A 393 14.19 -43.02 23.33
CA GLU A 393 14.88 -44.25 22.92
C GLU A 393 16.11 -44.41 23.82
N GLU A 394 15.99 -45.21 24.87
CA GLU A 394 17.05 -45.37 25.89
C GLU A 394 18.24 -46.18 25.38
N GLY A 395 18.00 -47.21 24.56
CA GLY A 395 19.05 -48.12 24.08
C GLY A 395 20.24 -47.42 23.41
N PRO A 396 20.04 -46.62 22.35
CA PRO A 396 21.13 -45.93 21.66
C PRO A 396 21.88 -44.91 22.54
N LEU A 397 21.20 -44.30 23.52
CA LEU A 397 21.82 -43.36 24.45
C LEU A 397 22.69 -44.09 25.48
N GLN A 398 22.23 -45.25 25.95
CA GLN A 398 22.93 -46.09 26.89
C GLN A 398 24.16 -46.75 26.26
N ASP A 399 24.06 -47.22 25.02
CA ASP A 399 25.20 -47.75 24.26
C ASP A 399 26.35 -46.72 24.12
N LEU A 400 26.01 -45.44 23.91
CA LEU A 400 27.00 -44.35 23.83
C LEU A 400 27.60 -44.02 25.19
N GLU A 401 26.82 -44.15 26.27
CA GLU A 401 27.28 -43.95 27.65
C GLU A 401 28.22 -45.07 28.08
N ASP A 402 27.88 -46.33 27.79
CA ASP A 402 28.71 -47.50 28.05
C ASP A 402 30.05 -47.43 27.30
N GLN A 403 30.03 -47.02 26.03
CA GLN A 403 31.26 -46.78 25.25
C GLN A 403 32.12 -45.66 25.82
N ALA A 404 31.50 -44.57 26.31
CA ALA A 404 32.22 -43.46 26.92
C ALA A 404 32.85 -43.90 28.25
N GLN A 405 32.15 -44.70 29.04
CA GLN A 405 32.65 -45.26 30.30
C GLN A 405 33.83 -46.21 30.07
N ALA A 406 33.75 -47.10 29.07
CA ALA A 406 34.87 -47.98 28.70
C ALA A 406 36.14 -47.19 28.35
N LYS A 407 36.01 -46.04 27.65
CA LYS A 407 37.15 -45.15 27.35
C LYS A 407 37.69 -44.42 28.58
N ALA A 408 36.83 -44.12 29.56
CA ALA A 408 37.25 -43.55 30.83
C ALA A 408 38.09 -44.56 31.65
N GLU A 409 37.63 -45.82 31.70
CA GLU A 409 38.33 -46.92 32.37
C GLU A 409 39.68 -47.23 31.72
N GLU A 410 39.76 -47.19 30.39
CA GLU A 410 41.02 -47.30 29.64
C GLU A 410 42.01 -46.20 30.01
N ALA A 411 41.56 -44.93 30.07
CA ALA A 411 42.41 -43.81 30.49
C ALA A 411 42.91 -43.98 31.93
N ALA A 412 42.03 -44.36 32.86
CA ALA A 412 42.39 -44.59 34.26
C ALA A 412 43.42 -45.73 34.42
N ARG A 413 43.29 -46.80 33.64
CA ARG A 413 44.28 -47.88 33.62
C ARG A 413 45.65 -47.39 33.13
N LEU A 414 45.69 -46.64 32.03
CA LEU A 414 46.92 -46.09 31.47
C LEU A 414 47.60 -45.08 32.42
N GLU A 415 46.82 -44.29 33.17
CA GLU A 415 47.33 -43.41 34.23
C GLU A 415 48.01 -44.21 35.35
N GLY A 416 47.43 -45.36 35.73
CA GLY A 416 48.05 -46.29 36.66
C GLY A 416 49.35 -46.90 36.13
N GLU A 417 49.41 -47.23 34.84
CA GLU A 417 50.63 -47.73 34.17
C GLU A 417 51.73 -46.65 34.11
N LEU A 418 51.37 -45.40 33.81
CA LEU A 418 52.28 -44.25 33.83
C LEU A 418 52.87 -44.01 35.23
N SER A 419 52.04 -44.02 36.28
CA SER A 419 52.52 -43.86 37.66
C SER A 419 53.55 -44.92 38.04
N ARG A 420 53.31 -46.18 37.66
CA ARG A 420 54.25 -47.29 37.93
C ARG A 420 55.55 -47.15 37.13
N ALA A 421 55.46 -46.72 35.87
CA ALA A 421 56.63 -46.48 35.03
C ALA A 421 57.50 -45.33 35.58
N GLU A 422 56.88 -44.24 36.03
CA GLU A 422 57.58 -43.11 36.66
C GLU A 422 58.27 -43.51 37.97
N GLU A 423 57.60 -44.30 38.82
CA GLU A 423 58.19 -44.83 40.06
C GLU A 423 59.40 -45.73 39.77
N ARG A 424 59.30 -46.65 38.82
CA ARG A 424 60.40 -47.52 38.38
C ARG A 424 61.58 -46.69 37.88
N CYS A 425 61.33 -45.78 36.95
CA CYS A 425 62.35 -44.89 36.40
C CYS A 425 63.02 -44.01 37.46
N ARG A 426 62.26 -43.56 38.46
CA ARG A 426 62.81 -42.79 39.58
C ARG A 426 63.75 -43.64 40.43
N ALA A 427 63.33 -44.86 40.80
CA ALA A 427 64.11 -45.77 41.61
C ALA A 427 65.42 -46.19 40.91
N GLU A 428 65.37 -46.57 39.63
CA GLU A 428 66.55 -46.94 38.84
C GLU A 428 67.52 -45.77 38.66
N ARG A 429 66.99 -44.57 38.42
CA ARG A 429 67.81 -43.35 38.30
C ARG A 429 68.50 -42.99 39.61
N GLU A 430 67.81 -43.14 40.76
CA GLU A 430 68.40 -42.92 42.08
C GLU A 430 69.51 -43.94 42.37
N ALA A 431 69.32 -45.22 42.02
CA ALA A 431 70.34 -46.26 42.16
C ALA A 431 71.60 -45.97 41.32
N LEU A 432 71.44 -45.65 40.02
CA LEU A 432 72.55 -45.31 39.13
C LEU A 432 73.28 -44.02 39.56
N ARG A 433 72.56 -43.02 40.06
CA ARG A 433 73.18 -41.81 40.63
C ARG A 433 74.03 -42.12 41.85
N GLY A 434 73.56 -43.03 42.71
CA GLY A 434 74.33 -43.50 43.86
C GLY A 434 75.61 -44.24 43.44
N GLU A 435 75.54 -45.08 42.41
CA GLU A 435 76.69 -45.76 41.81
C GLU A 435 77.70 -44.76 41.22
N LEU A 436 77.22 -43.78 40.45
CA LEU A 436 78.05 -42.72 39.87
C LEU A 436 78.76 -41.87 40.90
N ALA A 437 78.09 -41.53 42.01
CA ALA A 437 78.72 -40.78 43.09
C ALA A 437 79.92 -41.56 43.69
N ARG A 438 79.75 -42.87 43.91
CA ARG A 438 80.82 -43.74 44.42
C ARG A 438 81.98 -43.84 43.44
N LEU A 439 81.70 -44.06 42.14
CA LEU A 439 82.72 -44.14 41.10
C LEU A 439 83.46 -42.81 40.92
N ARG A 440 82.78 -41.66 41.02
CA ARG A 440 83.41 -40.33 40.96
C ARG A 440 84.36 -40.10 42.12
N ASP A 441 83.96 -40.47 43.33
CA ASP A 441 84.82 -40.37 44.51
C ASP A 441 86.05 -41.28 44.39
N GLU A 442 85.86 -42.51 43.89
CA GLU A 442 86.95 -43.47 43.63
C GLU A 442 87.94 -42.95 42.59
N VAL A 443 87.45 -42.49 41.43
CA VAL A 443 88.28 -41.89 40.38
C VAL A 443 88.99 -40.63 40.90
N GLY A 444 88.31 -39.78 41.68
CA GLY A 444 88.92 -38.60 42.29
C GLY A 444 90.08 -38.94 43.22
N ARG A 445 89.95 -39.99 44.03
CA ARG A 445 91.04 -40.51 44.88
C ARG A 445 92.17 -41.12 44.05
N LEU A 446 91.86 -41.92 43.03
CA LEU A 446 92.86 -42.51 42.13
C LEU A 446 93.66 -41.42 41.38
N ARG A 447 93.00 -40.37 40.89
CA ARG A 447 93.66 -39.20 40.26
C ARG A 447 94.68 -38.56 41.20
N TYR A 448 94.30 -38.36 42.46
CA TYR A 448 95.20 -37.80 43.47
C TYR A 448 96.40 -38.71 43.74
N LEU A 449 96.20 -40.03 43.91
CA LEU A 449 97.26 -40.99 44.18
C LEU A 449 98.24 -41.13 43.00
N VAL A 450 97.73 -41.19 41.76
CA VAL A 450 98.55 -41.23 40.55
C VAL A 450 99.38 -39.95 40.41
N ALA A 451 98.81 -38.77 40.73
CA ALA A 451 99.55 -37.50 40.71
C ALA A 451 100.69 -37.44 41.74
N GLN A 452 100.59 -38.17 42.85
CA GLN A 452 101.65 -38.31 43.86
C GLN A 452 102.64 -39.45 43.56
N GLY A 453 102.45 -40.19 42.44
CA GLY A 453 103.28 -41.34 42.07
C GLY A 453 103.04 -42.61 42.92
N ALA A 454 101.93 -42.67 43.67
CA ALA A 454 101.63 -43.75 44.62
C ALA A 454 100.81 -44.90 44.01
N GLU A 455 100.28 -44.76 42.79
CA GLU A 455 99.51 -45.79 42.07
C GLU A 455 99.81 -45.76 40.56
N ALA A 456 99.49 -46.85 39.86
CA ALA A 456 99.73 -47.01 38.42
C ALA A 456 98.70 -46.24 37.57
N PRO A 457 99.12 -45.53 36.50
CA PRO A 457 98.20 -44.83 35.59
C PRO A 457 97.11 -45.71 34.97
N LEU A 458 97.38 -47.01 34.79
CA LEU A 458 96.40 -47.98 34.27
C LEU A 458 95.17 -48.11 35.17
N ARG A 459 95.34 -48.11 36.50
CA ARG A 459 94.24 -48.19 37.48
C ARG A 459 93.30 -46.98 37.37
N LEU A 460 93.86 -45.80 37.10
CA LEU A 460 93.08 -44.59 36.87
C LEU A 460 92.27 -44.70 35.57
N ALA A 461 92.88 -45.15 34.47
CA ALA A 461 92.18 -45.32 33.19
C ALA A 461 91.03 -46.34 33.27
N GLU A 462 91.22 -47.44 34.00
CA GLU A 462 90.15 -48.42 34.27
C GLU A 462 88.99 -47.81 35.08
N GLY A 463 89.30 -47.00 36.09
CA GLY A 463 88.30 -46.27 36.89
C GLY A 463 87.52 -45.25 36.06
N GLU A 464 88.21 -44.49 35.21
CA GLU A 464 87.60 -43.51 34.30
C GLU A 464 86.68 -44.18 33.28
N ALA A 465 87.08 -45.31 32.70
CA ALA A 465 86.24 -46.07 31.77
C ALA A 465 84.96 -46.61 32.44
N ARG A 466 85.05 -47.10 33.69
CA ARG A 466 83.87 -47.54 34.47
C ARG A 466 82.92 -46.39 34.77
N LEU A 467 83.48 -45.21 35.07
CA LEU A 467 82.68 -44.00 35.30
C LEU A 467 81.94 -43.59 34.02
N GLU A 468 82.63 -43.56 32.88
CA GLU A 468 82.04 -43.23 31.57
C GLU A 468 80.93 -44.22 31.19
N GLU A 469 81.14 -45.52 31.39
CA GLU A 469 80.12 -46.54 31.14
C GLU A 469 78.86 -46.32 32.00
N ALA A 470 79.04 -46.00 33.28
CA ALA A 470 77.92 -45.70 34.19
C ALA A 470 77.19 -44.40 33.80
N GLU A 471 77.89 -43.38 33.28
CA GLU A 471 77.29 -42.15 32.78
C GLU A 471 76.47 -42.40 31.49
N ALA A 472 76.98 -43.25 30.61
CA ALA A 472 76.25 -43.70 29.42
C ALA A 472 74.99 -44.50 29.80
N ARG A 473 75.05 -45.39 30.79
CA ARG A 473 73.88 -46.11 31.32
C ARG A 473 72.81 -45.16 31.84
N LEU A 474 73.19 -44.14 32.61
CA LEU A 474 72.25 -43.13 33.11
C LEU A 474 71.57 -42.35 31.98
N THR A 475 72.34 -41.99 30.94
CA THR A 475 71.82 -41.25 29.78
C THR A 475 70.81 -42.09 29.01
N ARG A 476 71.12 -43.38 28.77
CA ARG A 476 70.22 -44.32 28.11
C ARG A 476 68.91 -44.51 28.89
N LEU A 477 69.02 -44.72 30.21
CA LEU A 477 67.85 -44.83 31.08
C LEU A 477 66.96 -43.57 31.00
N ALA A 478 67.56 -42.38 30.98
CA ALA A 478 66.80 -41.14 30.87
C ALA A 478 66.00 -41.04 29.56
N LEU A 479 66.59 -41.48 28.44
CA LEU A 479 65.91 -41.51 27.13
C LEU A 479 64.79 -42.55 27.10
N ASP A 480 65.04 -43.76 27.61
CA ASP A 480 64.05 -44.85 27.64
C ASP A 480 62.84 -44.45 28.51
N CYS A 481 63.09 -43.89 29.68
CA CYS A 481 62.06 -43.38 30.60
C CYS A 481 61.26 -42.22 30.00
N ALA A 482 61.92 -41.27 29.33
CA ALA A 482 61.23 -40.17 28.65
C ALA A 482 60.36 -40.68 27.49
N GLY A 483 60.85 -41.65 26.71
CA GLY A 483 60.13 -42.25 25.60
C GLY A 483 58.94 -43.13 26.03
N GLU A 484 59.05 -43.86 27.14
CA GLU A 484 57.93 -44.61 27.73
C GLU A 484 56.86 -43.67 28.29
N LYS A 485 57.28 -42.63 29.03
CA LYS A 485 56.38 -41.59 29.55
C LYS A 485 55.57 -40.91 28.44
N ALA A 486 56.24 -40.44 27.38
CA ALA A 486 55.57 -39.75 26.29
C ALA A 486 54.52 -40.64 25.58
N ARG A 487 54.83 -41.92 25.37
CA ARG A 487 53.89 -42.90 24.77
C ARG A 487 52.64 -43.11 25.62
N LEU A 488 52.82 -43.22 26.95
CA LEU A 488 51.70 -43.38 27.87
C LEU A 488 50.84 -42.11 27.98
N GLU A 489 51.46 -40.93 28.04
CA GLU A 489 50.75 -39.64 28.04
C GLU A 489 49.93 -39.43 26.77
N GLU A 490 50.45 -39.81 25.61
CA GLU A 490 49.73 -39.77 24.33
C GLU A 490 48.51 -40.70 24.34
N ALA A 491 48.69 -41.95 24.76
CA ALA A 491 47.59 -42.92 24.85
C ALA A 491 46.48 -42.46 25.82
N ILE A 492 46.83 -41.90 26.99
CA ILE A 492 45.88 -41.33 27.95
C ILE A 492 45.09 -40.18 27.29
N ARG A 493 45.77 -39.30 26.57
CA ARG A 493 45.14 -38.17 25.89
C ARG A 493 44.17 -38.63 24.81
N GLU A 494 44.53 -39.64 24.02
CA GLU A 494 43.65 -40.20 23.00
C GLU A 494 42.39 -40.83 23.59
N ALA A 495 42.52 -41.61 24.67
CA ALA A 495 41.39 -42.23 25.36
C ALA A 495 40.41 -41.16 25.92
N ARG A 496 40.93 -40.11 26.58
CA ARG A 496 40.11 -38.99 27.09
C ARG A 496 39.41 -38.21 25.97
N LEU A 497 40.08 -37.99 24.84
CA LEU A 497 39.45 -37.33 23.68
C LEU A 497 38.33 -38.18 23.06
N ALA A 498 38.53 -39.50 23.00
CA ALA A 498 37.50 -40.43 22.52
C ALA A 498 36.26 -40.40 23.44
N GLN A 499 36.45 -40.44 24.76
CA GLN A 499 35.37 -40.29 25.74
C GLN A 499 34.58 -38.99 25.52
N ALA A 500 35.26 -37.85 25.44
CA ALA A 500 34.61 -36.54 25.26
C ALA A 500 33.79 -36.47 23.96
N ARG A 501 34.26 -37.11 22.88
CA ARG A 501 33.51 -37.19 21.61
C ARG A 501 32.23 -38.01 21.73
N LEU A 502 32.28 -39.13 22.47
CA LEU A 502 31.12 -39.99 22.70
C LEU A 502 30.04 -39.28 23.53
N LEU A 503 30.44 -38.57 24.60
CA LEU A 503 29.51 -37.78 25.42
C LEU A 503 28.80 -36.68 24.60
N ARG A 504 29.52 -35.95 23.74
CA ARG A 504 28.90 -34.95 22.84
C ARG A 504 27.93 -35.57 21.84
N ARG A 505 28.21 -36.79 21.35
CA ARG A 505 27.29 -37.52 20.46
C ARG A 505 26.02 -37.91 21.20
N ARG A 506 26.13 -38.37 22.45
CA ARG A 506 24.98 -38.66 23.32
C ARG A 506 24.11 -37.43 23.54
N GLU A 507 24.69 -36.29 23.88
CA GLU A 507 23.93 -35.03 24.06
C GLU A 507 23.13 -34.65 22.82
N ARG A 508 23.75 -34.69 21.64
CA ARG A 508 23.07 -34.40 20.37
C ARG A 508 21.96 -35.39 20.04
N ALA A 509 22.19 -36.68 20.32
CA ALA A 509 21.18 -37.71 20.14
C ALA A 509 19.99 -37.49 21.08
N ALA A 510 20.23 -37.06 22.32
CA ALA A 510 19.19 -36.72 23.28
C ALA A 510 18.37 -35.49 22.88
N GLU A 511 19.01 -34.46 22.32
CA GLU A 511 18.31 -33.27 21.79
C GLU A 511 17.44 -33.61 20.57
N ALA A 512 17.92 -34.47 19.68
CA ALA A 512 17.17 -34.92 18.49
C ALA A 512 15.91 -35.72 18.84
N GLN A 513 15.82 -36.27 20.05
CA GLN A 513 14.64 -36.96 20.55
C GLN A 513 13.51 -36.02 21.02
N LEU A 514 13.73 -34.70 21.06
CA LEU A 514 12.71 -33.72 21.47
C LEU A 514 11.86 -33.26 20.27
N VAL A 515 10.53 -33.29 20.42
CA VAL A 515 9.56 -32.68 19.52
C VAL A 515 9.21 -31.31 20.07
N ARG A 516 9.32 -30.25 19.25
CA ARG A 516 9.07 -28.86 19.66
C ARG A 516 7.84 -28.29 18.97
N SER A 517 7.17 -27.33 19.63
CA SER A 517 6.05 -26.60 19.04
C SER A 517 6.55 -25.65 17.94
N PRO A 518 5.92 -25.59 16.75
CA PRO A 518 6.25 -24.61 15.71
C PRO A 518 5.51 -23.28 15.88
N VAL A 519 4.56 -23.17 16.81
CA VAL A 519 3.76 -21.95 17.06
C VAL A 519 3.56 -21.72 18.55
N SER A 520 3.39 -20.45 18.95
CA SER A 520 2.93 -20.10 20.30
C SER A 520 1.41 -20.22 20.36
N GLY A 521 0.87 -20.80 21.44
CA GLY A 521 -0.57 -20.94 21.59
C GLY A 521 -0.99 -21.77 22.80
N ARG A 522 -2.27 -22.13 22.85
CA ARG A 522 -2.82 -23.02 23.88
C ARG A 522 -3.10 -24.39 23.31
N VAL A 523 -2.67 -25.44 24.00
CA VAL A 523 -3.03 -26.82 23.65
C VAL A 523 -4.52 -27.01 23.87
N VAL A 524 -5.27 -27.18 22.79
CA VAL A 524 -6.72 -27.39 22.83
C VAL A 524 -7.04 -28.85 23.06
N GLU A 525 -6.33 -29.74 22.38
CA GLU A 525 -6.66 -31.15 22.34
C GLU A 525 -5.41 -32.01 22.14
N VAL A 526 -5.39 -33.19 22.77
CA VAL A 526 -4.40 -34.24 22.56
C VAL A 526 -5.17 -35.52 22.22
N LYS A 527 -5.01 -36.03 21.01
CA LYS A 527 -5.66 -37.25 20.49
C LYS A 527 -4.63 -38.34 20.24
N VAL A 528 -4.98 -39.58 20.58
CA VAL A 528 -4.22 -40.76 20.13
C VAL A 528 -4.86 -41.26 18.84
N ARG A 529 -4.13 -41.24 17.72
CA ARG A 529 -4.64 -41.61 16.39
C ARG A 529 -4.51 -43.10 16.08
N ASP A 530 -3.38 -43.71 16.45
CA ASP A 530 -3.06 -45.10 16.09
C ASP A 530 -2.17 -45.73 17.16
N LEU A 531 -2.36 -47.04 17.38
CA LEU A 531 -1.61 -47.86 18.34
C LEU A 531 -0.94 -48.98 17.55
N ARG A 532 0.37 -48.84 17.32
CA ARG A 532 1.20 -49.87 16.68
C ARG A 532 2.01 -50.59 17.75
N PRO A 533 2.43 -51.85 17.54
CA PRO A 533 3.31 -52.54 18.46
C PRO A 533 4.61 -51.73 18.66
N GLY A 534 4.78 -51.13 19.85
CA GLY A 534 5.94 -50.30 20.20
C GLY A 534 5.86 -48.81 19.84
N GLU A 535 4.77 -48.33 19.23
CA GLU A 535 4.59 -46.90 18.89
C GLU A 535 3.14 -46.42 19.06
N VAL A 536 2.97 -45.21 19.60
CA VAL A 536 1.71 -44.49 19.75
C VAL A 536 1.77 -43.22 18.90
N VAL A 537 0.84 -43.06 17.95
CA VAL A 537 0.73 -41.83 17.16
C VAL A 537 -0.17 -40.84 17.90
N VAL A 538 0.39 -39.69 18.25
CA VAL A 538 -0.30 -38.62 18.99
C VAL A 538 -0.49 -37.41 18.08
N GLU A 539 -1.67 -36.80 18.14
CA GLU A 539 -2.00 -35.53 17.54
C GLU A 539 -2.24 -34.48 18.63
N VAL A 540 -1.45 -33.41 18.64
CA VAL A 540 -1.59 -32.27 19.55
C VAL A 540 -2.10 -31.08 18.74
N VAL A 541 -3.23 -30.50 19.14
CA VAL A 541 -3.82 -29.34 18.47
C VAL A 541 -3.54 -28.09 19.29
N ILE A 542 -2.87 -27.11 18.69
CA ILE A 542 -2.55 -25.82 19.32
C ILE A 542 -3.41 -24.74 18.68
N ALA A 543 -4.12 -23.95 19.49
CA ALA A 543 -4.83 -22.75 19.05
C ALA A 543 -3.95 -21.52 19.24
N GLU A 544 -3.76 -20.78 18.15
CA GLU A 544 -3.14 -19.45 18.13
C GLU A 544 -4.13 -18.35 18.50
#